data_AF-A0A1N6KW10-F1
#
_entry.id   AF-A0A1N6KW10-F1
#
_cell.length_a   1.000
_cell.length_b   1.000
_cell.length_c   1.000
_cell.angle_alpha   90.00
_cell.angle_beta   90.00
_cell.angle_gamma   90.00
#
_symmetry.space_group_name_H-M   'P 1'
#
loop_
_entity.id
_entity.type
_entity.pdbx_description
1 polymer ?
#
loop_
_entity_poly.entity_id
_entity_poly.type
_entity_poly.pdbx_seq_one_letter_code
_entity_poly.pdbx_strand_id
1 'polypeptide(L)'
;MRHAMRLAFLGPIMTLTLVAGAPPGSAPGVAGGLTDADRVAFADRFTRGIWPLMAEPSLTEKGCLACHRNDQSNTSPLVFSGSPSAVFASLLDEGYFDRNNPSAILTRVAHKNDRYRMPPVPARSWSRAELKTLRTFVAELNARRIREEPVEGYRSSR
;
A
#
# COMPACT_ATOMS: atom_id res chain seq x y z
N MET A 1 47.30 -61.04 4.60
CA MET A 1 48.33 -60.22 5.26
C MET A 1 47.99 -58.75 5.06
N ARG A 2 48.25 -57.94 6.09
CA ARG A 2 48.23 -56.46 6.16
C ARG A 2 46.87 -55.81 6.49
N HIS A 3 46.70 -55.63 7.79
CA HIS A 3 45.88 -54.63 8.46
C HIS A 3 46.36 -53.19 8.20
N ALA A 4 45.41 -52.25 8.19
CA ALA A 4 45.53 -50.85 8.59
C ALA A 4 44.07 -50.35 8.75
N MET A 5 43.46 -50.05 9.89
CA MET A 5 43.83 -49.24 11.06
C MET A 5 44.43 -47.90 10.67
N ARG A 6 43.66 -46.80 10.81
CA ARG A 6 44.00 -45.67 11.67
C ARG A 6 42.92 -44.56 11.74
N LEU A 7 42.68 -44.19 12.99
CA LEU A 7 42.35 -42.89 13.57
C LEU A 7 41.09 -42.15 13.12
N ALA A 8 40.05 -42.29 13.95
CA ALA A 8 39.07 -41.27 14.21
C ALA A 8 39.73 -40.06 14.91
N PHE A 9 39.58 -38.87 14.33
CA PHE A 9 39.81 -37.61 15.01
C PHE A 9 38.50 -37.15 15.65
N LEU A 10 38.42 -37.24 16.98
CA LEU A 10 37.41 -36.57 17.80
C LEU A 10 37.91 -35.16 18.10
N GLY A 11 37.45 -34.18 17.32
CA GLY A 11 37.60 -32.76 17.65
C GLY A 11 36.44 -32.31 18.55
N PRO A 12 36.68 -31.48 19.58
CA PRO A 12 35.61 -30.93 20.40
C PRO A 12 34.80 -29.90 19.59
N ILE A 13 33.51 -30.19 19.41
CA ILE A 13 32.54 -29.22 18.86
C ILE A 13 32.29 -28.17 19.95
N MET A 14 32.92 -27.02 19.83
CA MET A 14 32.49 -25.82 20.57
C MET A 14 31.13 -25.40 20.03
N THR A 15 30.07 -25.76 20.75
CA THR A 15 28.73 -25.18 20.55
C THR A 15 28.75 -23.74 21.02
N LEU A 16 28.94 -22.82 20.08
CA LEU A 16 28.70 -21.41 20.27
C LEU A 16 27.18 -21.19 20.30
N THR A 17 26.61 -21.07 21.50
CA THR A 17 25.20 -20.68 21.68
C THR A 17 25.09 -19.22 21.27
N LEU A 18 24.68 -18.97 20.03
CA LEU A 18 24.24 -17.65 19.59
C LEU A 18 22.95 -17.34 20.36
N VAL A 19 23.04 -16.53 21.41
CA VAL A 19 21.87 -15.83 21.94
C VAL A 19 21.44 -14.87 20.84
N ALA A 20 20.45 -15.30 20.06
CA ALA A 20 19.72 -14.41 19.17
C ALA A 20 19.03 -13.37 20.07
N GLY A 21 19.71 -12.24 20.30
CA GLY A 21 19.05 -11.04 20.76
C GLY A 21 17.90 -10.77 19.81
N ALA A 22 16.67 -10.80 20.32
CA ALA A 22 15.52 -10.36 19.57
C ALA A 22 15.87 -8.99 18.96
N PRO A 23 15.60 -8.77 17.66
CA PRO A 23 15.75 -7.43 17.11
C PRO A 23 14.94 -6.48 18.00
N PRO A 24 15.45 -5.27 18.31
CA PRO A 24 14.63 -4.27 18.99
C PRO A 24 13.35 -4.15 18.18
N GLY A 25 12.23 -4.52 18.82
CA GLY A 25 10.92 -4.43 18.21
C GLY A 25 10.80 -3.04 17.64
N SER A 26 10.72 -2.96 16.31
CA SER A 26 10.34 -1.74 15.64
C SER A 26 9.05 -1.30 16.31
N ALA A 27 9.08 -0.18 17.01
CA ALA A 27 7.87 0.45 17.50
C ALA A 27 6.88 0.50 16.32
N PRO A 28 5.60 0.17 16.51
CA PRO A 28 4.62 0.15 15.42
C PRO A 28 4.65 1.49 14.71
N GLY A 29 5.13 1.46 13.47
CA GLY A 29 5.61 2.62 12.74
C GLY A 29 4.48 3.58 12.41
N VAL A 30 4.61 4.81 12.88
CA VAL A 30 3.77 6.00 12.58
C VAL A 30 3.99 6.49 11.13
N ALA A 31 4.40 5.62 10.20
CA ALA A 31 4.63 6.00 8.80
C ALA A 31 3.29 6.35 8.13
N GLY A 32 2.90 7.63 8.19
CA GLY A 32 1.66 8.13 7.60
C GLY A 32 0.47 8.25 8.57
N GLY A 33 0.71 8.36 9.88
CA GLY A 33 -0.30 8.80 10.87
C GLY A 33 -1.50 7.87 11.08
N LEU A 34 -1.43 6.60 10.70
CA LEU A 34 -2.49 5.61 10.96
C LEU A 34 -1.98 4.50 11.88
N THR A 35 -2.80 4.13 12.87
CA THR A 35 -2.59 2.92 13.66
C THR A 35 -2.84 1.66 12.81
N ASP A 36 -2.34 0.51 13.26
CA ASP A 36 -2.61 -0.77 12.59
C ASP A 36 -4.12 -1.08 12.51
N ALA A 37 -4.85 -0.77 13.58
CA ALA A 37 -6.31 -0.92 13.62
C ALA A 37 -7.00 -0.05 12.56
N ASP A 38 -6.53 1.19 12.36
CA ASP A 38 -7.05 2.06 11.31
C ASP A 38 -6.74 1.53 9.91
N ARG A 39 -5.51 1.04 9.69
CA ARG A 39 -5.13 0.44 8.41
C ARG A 39 -6.03 -0.73 8.05
N VAL A 40 -6.30 -1.62 9.02
CA VAL A 40 -7.23 -2.75 8.83
C VAL A 40 -8.64 -2.25 8.51
N ALA A 41 -9.15 -1.29 9.28
CA ALA A 41 -10.50 -0.75 9.07
C ALA A 41 -10.65 -0.05 7.70
N PHE A 42 -9.65 0.72 7.26
CA PHE A 42 -9.69 1.37 5.95
C PHE A 42 -9.47 0.39 4.80
N ALA A 43 -8.64 -0.65 4.97
CA ALA A 43 -8.47 -1.71 3.97
C ALA A 43 -9.78 -2.46 3.72
N ASP A 44 -10.51 -2.76 4.79
CA ASP A 44 -11.81 -3.43 4.75
C ASP A 44 -12.87 -2.57 4.03
N ARG A 45 -12.91 -1.26 4.35
CA ARG A 45 -13.78 -0.29 3.65
C ARG A 45 -13.39 -0.08 2.19
N PHE A 46 -12.09 -0.02 1.89
CA PHE A 46 -11.59 0.06 0.52
C PHE A 46 -12.06 -1.14 -0.28
N THR A 47 -11.88 -2.34 0.26
CA THR A 47 -12.25 -3.61 -0.37
C THR A 47 -13.74 -3.68 -0.71
N ARG A 48 -14.63 -3.19 0.18
CA ARG A 48 -16.08 -3.20 -0.07
C ARG A 48 -16.59 -2.03 -0.91
N GLY A 49 -15.98 -0.86 -0.77
CA GLY A 49 -16.55 0.39 -1.31
C GLY A 49 -15.84 0.93 -2.55
N ILE A 50 -14.51 0.87 -2.59
CA ILE A 50 -13.70 1.50 -3.64
C ILE A 50 -13.23 0.47 -4.65
N TRP A 51 -12.77 -0.69 -4.19
CA TRP A 51 -12.25 -1.75 -5.06
C TRP A 51 -13.23 -2.18 -6.15
N PRO A 52 -14.54 -2.40 -5.88
CA PRO A 52 -15.48 -2.76 -6.93
C PRO A 52 -15.58 -1.70 -8.04
N LEU A 53 -15.39 -0.43 -7.72
CA LEU A 53 -15.39 0.68 -8.68
C LEU A 53 -14.10 0.73 -9.52
N MET A 54 -13.00 0.17 -9.02
CA MET A 54 -11.74 0.06 -9.77
C MET A 54 -11.70 -1.23 -10.61
N ALA A 55 -12.35 -2.28 -10.12
CA ALA A 55 -12.38 -3.60 -10.73
C ALA A 55 -13.59 -3.86 -11.63
N GLU A 56 -14.52 -2.90 -11.76
CA GLU A 56 -15.77 -3.09 -12.50
C GLU A 56 -15.50 -3.45 -13.98
N PRO A 57 -16.07 -4.55 -14.51
CA PRO A 57 -15.83 -4.99 -15.88
C PRO A 57 -16.12 -3.96 -16.97
N SER A 58 -17.18 -3.15 -16.79
CA SER A 58 -17.57 -2.07 -17.70
C SER A 58 -16.54 -0.93 -17.77
N LEU A 59 -15.67 -0.84 -16.76
CA LEU A 59 -14.46 -0.04 -16.79
C LEU A 59 -13.32 -0.87 -17.37
N THR A 60 -13.19 -2.16 -17.03
CA THR A 60 -11.98 -2.98 -17.23
C THR A 60 -11.46 -3.14 -18.65
N GLU A 61 -12.23 -3.12 -19.74
CA GLU A 61 -11.61 -3.27 -21.08
C GLU A 61 -10.59 -2.16 -21.39
N LYS A 62 -10.72 -0.99 -20.74
CA LYS A 62 -9.68 0.05 -20.62
C LYS A 62 -9.63 0.68 -19.22
N GLY A 63 -9.91 -0.13 -18.20
CA GLY A 63 -10.18 0.34 -16.84
C GLY A 63 -8.93 0.41 -16.01
N CYS A 64 -9.12 0.64 -14.72
CA CYS A 64 -8.01 0.67 -13.78
C CYS A 64 -7.21 -0.63 -13.84
N LEU A 65 -7.86 -1.81 -13.81
CA LEU A 65 -7.13 -3.09 -13.88
C LEU A 65 -6.53 -3.43 -15.24
N ALA A 66 -7.05 -2.92 -16.37
CA ALA A 66 -6.41 -3.16 -17.67
C ALA A 66 -5.15 -2.34 -17.88
N CYS A 67 -5.05 -1.16 -17.27
CA CYS A 67 -3.88 -0.30 -17.41
C CYS A 67 -2.85 -0.48 -16.28
N HIS A 68 -3.25 -1.03 -15.14
CA HIS A 68 -2.43 -1.20 -13.93
C HIS A 68 -2.22 -2.68 -13.55
N ARG A 69 -2.09 -3.55 -14.56
CA ARG A 69 -1.86 -4.98 -14.36
C ARG A 69 -0.38 -5.30 -14.22
N ASN A 70 -0.11 -6.44 -13.58
CA ASN A 70 1.23 -6.96 -13.42
C ASN A 70 1.65 -7.82 -14.63
N ASP A 71 1.70 -7.23 -15.83
CA ASP A 71 2.16 -7.90 -17.05
C ASP A 71 2.89 -6.95 -18.01
N GLN A 72 3.39 -7.47 -19.13
CA GLN A 72 4.17 -6.72 -20.13
C GLN A 72 3.35 -5.68 -20.91
N SER A 73 2.03 -5.67 -20.78
CA SER A 73 1.15 -4.68 -21.40
C SER A 73 0.76 -3.54 -20.46
N ASN A 74 1.35 -3.51 -19.27
CA ASN A 74 1.21 -2.43 -18.31
C ASN A 74 1.69 -1.10 -18.93
N THR A 75 0.83 -0.09 -18.88
CA THR A 75 1.12 1.26 -19.38
C THR A 75 1.36 2.26 -18.26
N SER A 76 1.35 1.82 -17.00
CA SER A 76 1.50 2.66 -15.81
C SER A 76 2.64 2.17 -14.90
N PRO A 77 3.39 3.07 -14.24
CA PRO A 77 4.32 2.65 -13.19
C PRO A 77 3.61 2.07 -11.96
N LEU A 78 2.31 2.35 -11.77
CA LEU A 78 1.50 1.79 -10.70
C LEU A 78 0.93 0.43 -11.11
N VAL A 79 1.19 -0.60 -10.31
CA VAL A 79 0.70 -1.96 -10.52
C VAL A 79 -0.23 -2.36 -9.38
N PHE A 80 -1.41 -2.88 -9.72
CA PHE A 80 -2.32 -3.51 -8.77
C PHE A 80 -2.04 -5.00 -8.72
N SER A 81 -1.30 -5.42 -7.69
CA SER A 81 -0.94 -6.82 -7.43
C SER A 81 -1.45 -7.29 -6.08
N GLY A 82 -1.88 -8.55 -6.02
CA GLY A 82 -2.32 -9.19 -4.78
C GLY A 82 -3.80 -8.98 -4.47
N SER A 83 -4.13 -9.07 -3.18
CA SER A 83 -5.51 -8.87 -2.70
C SER A 83 -5.89 -7.39 -2.69
N PRO A 84 -7.19 -7.04 -2.66
CA PRO A 84 -7.64 -5.65 -2.56
C PRO A 84 -7.02 -4.90 -1.36
N SER A 85 -6.86 -5.58 -0.23
CA SER A 85 -6.19 -5.02 0.95
C SER A 85 -4.69 -4.78 0.72
N ALA A 86 -4.00 -5.64 -0.02
CA ALA A 86 -2.60 -5.43 -0.38
C ALA A 86 -2.46 -4.24 -1.33
N VAL A 87 -3.34 -4.13 -2.33
CA VAL A 87 -3.38 -2.96 -3.22
C VAL A 87 -3.66 -1.67 -2.43
N PHE A 88 -4.58 -1.70 -1.47
CA PHE A 88 -4.81 -0.58 -0.58
C PHE A 88 -3.54 -0.17 0.18
N ALA A 89 -2.80 -1.12 0.76
CA ALA A 89 -1.57 -0.85 1.47
C ALA A 89 -0.53 -0.17 0.55
N SER A 90 -0.30 -0.70 -0.65
CA SER A 90 0.61 -0.08 -1.63
C SER A 90 0.18 1.34 -2.01
N LEU A 91 -1.12 1.53 -2.32
CA LEU A 91 -1.66 2.86 -2.63
C LEU A 91 -1.49 3.86 -1.48
N LEU A 92 -1.65 3.39 -0.25
CA LEU A 92 -1.50 4.19 0.96
C LEU A 92 -0.05 4.62 1.17
N ASP A 93 0.89 3.67 1.06
CA ASP A 93 2.30 3.87 1.31
C ASP A 93 2.97 4.71 0.21
N GLU A 94 2.48 4.61 -1.03
CA GLU A 94 2.96 5.42 -2.17
C GLU A 94 2.24 6.78 -2.29
N GLY A 95 1.38 7.14 -1.32
CA GLY A 95 0.76 8.46 -1.25
C GLY A 95 -0.34 8.71 -2.29
N TYR A 96 -0.96 7.67 -2.85
CA TYR A 96 -2.04 7.81 -3.84
C TYR A 96 -3.37 8.33 -3.26
N PHE A 97 -3.46 8.50 -1.95
CA PHE A 97 -4.58 9.15 -1.27
C PHE A 97 -4.28 10.58 -0.79
N ASP A 98 -3.10 11.10 -1.11
CA ASP A 98 -2.66 12.41 -0.62
C ASP A 98 -3.23 13.53 -1.49
N ARG A 99 -3.77 14.57 -0.84
CA ARG A 99 -4.44 15.69 -1.53
C ARG A 99 -3.51 16.48 -2.45
N ASN A 100 -2.22 16.55 -2.10
CA ASN A 100 -1.22 17.32 -2.84
C ASN A 100 -0.50 16.49 -3.90
N ASN A 101 -0.78 15.18 -3.99
CA ASN A 101 -0.18 14.32 -5.00
C ASN A 101 -0.97 14.43 -6.32
N PRO A 102 -0.36 14.93 -7.41
CA PRO A 102 -1.04 15.02 -8.71
C PRO A 102 -1.37 13.65 -9.31
N SER A 103 -0.69 12.60 -8.84
CA SER A 103 -0.94 11.21 -9.20
C SER A 103 -1.99 10.54 -8.31
N ALA A 104 -2.49 11.21 -7.26
CA ALA A 104 -3.50 10.64 -6.36
C ALA A 104 -4.75 10.19 -7.13
N ILE A 105 -5.35 9.09 -6.68
CA ILE A 105 -6.50 8.47 -7.36
C ILE A 105 -7.60 9.50 -7.56
N LEU A 106 -7.98 10.22 -6.50
CA LEU A 106 -9.04 11.22 -6.56
C LEU A 106 -8.73 12.32 -7.59
N THR A 107 -7.48 12.78 -7.68
CA THR A 107 -7.03 13.77 -8.67
C THR A 107 -7.19 13.23 -10.09
N ARG A 108 -6.76 11.99 -10.33
CA ARG A 108 -6.81 11.36 -11.65
C ARG A 108 -8.25 11.04 -12.09
N VAL A 109 -9.09 10.50 -11.21
CA VAL A 109 -10.47 10.14 -11.61
C VAL A 109 -11.42 11.33 -11.69
N ALA A 110 -11.13 12.41 -10.97
CA ALA A 110 -11.94 13.64 -10.99
C ALA A 110 -11.40 14.70 -11.97
N HIS A 111 -10.36 14.40 -12.75
CA HIS A 111 -9.75 15.36 -13.65
C HIS A 111 -10.75 15.85 -14.71
N LYS A 112 -10.82 17.16 -14.97
CA LYS A 112 -11.79 17.77 -15.91
C LYS A 112 -11.41 17.56 -17.38
N ASN A 113 -10.12 17.48 -17.66
CA ASN A 113 -9.61 17.20 -19.00
C ASN A 113 -9.43 15.69 -19.19
N ASP A 114 -10.15 15.14 -20.16
CA ASP A 114 -10.21 13.71 -20.49
C ASP A 114 -8.85 13.11 -20.84
N ARG A 115 -7.89 13.90 -21.35
CA ARG A 115 -6.52 13.45 -21.63
C ARG A 115 -5.76 13.04 -20.36
N TYR A 116 -6.10 13.64 -19.22
CA TYR A 116 -5.43 13.39 -17.94
C TYR A 116 -6.34 12.67 -16.94
N ARG A 117 -7.61 12.44 -17.29
CA ARG A 117 -8.57 11.71 -16.47
C ARG A 117 -8.32 10.21 -16.58
N MET A 118 -8.50 9.51 -15.46
CA MET A 118 -8.58 8.05 -15.44
C MET A 118 -10.01 7.58 -15.11
N PRO A 119 -10.46 6.45 -15.68
CA PRO A 119 -9.81 5.74 -16.77
C PRO A 119 -9.83 6.56 -18.09
N PRO A 120 -8.90 6.29 -19.03
CA PRO A 120 -8.84 6.99 -20.31
C PRO A 120 -9.99 6.58 -21.24
N VAL A 121 -10.39 7.49 -22.15
CA VAL A 121 -11.40 7.22 -23.18
C VAL A 121 -10.98 6.03 -24.07
N PRO A 122 -11.90 5.14 -24.48
CA PRO A 122 -13.36 5.17 -24.32
C PRO A 122 -13.93 4.62 -23.00
N ALA A 123 -13.12 4.32 -21.98
CA ALA A 123 -13.68 3.83 -20.72
C ALA A 123 -14.64 4.86 -20.10
N ARG A 124 -15.70 4.35 -19.46
CA ARG A 124 -16.68 5.18 -18.75
C ARG A 124 -15.98 5.95 -17.63
N SER A 125 -16.35 7.21 -17.47
CA SER A 125 -15.92 8.00 -16.31
C SER A 125 -16.68 7.63 -15.06
N TRP A 126 -16.06 7.84 -13.89
CA TRP A 126 -16.78 7.70 -12.63
C TRP A 126 -17.91 8.73 -12.56
N SER A 127 -19.10 8.25 -12.18
CA SER A 127 -20.29 9.02 -11.94
C SER A 127 -20.11 9.94 -10.73
N ARG A 128 -21.01 10.92 -10.57
CA ARG A 128 -20.99 11.82 -9.42
C ARG A 128 -21.11 11.08 -8.08
N ALA A 129 -21.88 9.99 -8.04
CA ALA A 129 -22.06 9.17 -6.84
C ALA A 129 -20.78 8.41 -6.50
N GLU A 130 -20.14 7.79 -7.49
CA GLU A 130 -18.87 7.06 -7.32
C GLU A 130 -17.74 8.01 -6.86
N LEU A 131 -17.65 9.19 -7.48
CA LEU A 131 -16.72 10.24 -7.04
C LEU A 131 -17.01 10.72 -5.62
N LYS A 132 -18.28 10.78 -5.21
CA LYS A 132 -18.65 11.13 -3.82
C LYS A 132 -18.16 10.07 -2.84
N THR A 133 -18.34 8.78 -3.15
CA THR A 133 -17.82 7.67 -2.34
C THR A 133 -16.30 7.77 -2.14
N LEU A 134 -15.54 7.99 -3.21
CA LEU A 134 -14.08 8.16 -3.12
C LEU A 134 -13.69 9.41 -2.32
N ARG A 135 -14.36 10.55 -2.54
CA ARG A 135 -14.10 11.78 -1.78
C ARG A 135 -14.30 11.60 -0.29
N THR A 136 -15.41 10.96 0.11
CA THR A 136 -15.70 10.66 1.50
C THR A 136 -14.64 9.74 2.11
N PHE A 137 -14.27 8.67 1.40
CA PHE A 137 -13.22 7.75 1.84
C PHE A 137 -11.88 8.48 2.08
N VAL A 138 -11.42 9.27 1.10
CA VAL A 138 -10.15 10.02 1.18
C VAL A 138 -10.17 11.08 2.27
N ALA A 139 -11.30 11.79 2.43
CA ALA A 139 -11.45 12.81 3.48
C ALA A 139 -11.34 12.20 4.88
N GLU A 140 -12.03 11.09 5.13
CA GLU A 140 -12.00 10.40 6.42
C GLU A 140 -10.64 9.78 6.72
N LEU A 141 -9.99 9.19 5.71
CA LEU A 141 -8.63 8.65 5.81
C LEU A 141 -7.65 9.75 6.23
N ASN A 142 -7.64 10.88 5.52
CA ASN A 142 -6.74 12.00 5.83
C ASN A 142 -7.08 12.66 7.18
N ALA A 143 -8.37 12.76 7.55
CA ALA A 143 -8.77 13.25 8.87
C ALA A 143 -8.32 12.32 10.01
N ARG A 144 -8.14 11.02 9.75
CA ARG A 144 -7.55 10.09 10.72
C ARG A 144 -6.05 10.30 10.84
N ARG A 145 -5.34 10.46 9.72
CA ARG A 145 -3.89 10.75 9.68
C ARG A 145 -3.48 11.97 10.50
N ILE A 146 -4.23 13.07 10.36
CA ILE A 146 -3.93 14.35 11.05
C ILE A 146 -4.15 14.25 12.57
N ARG A 147 -5.02 13.35 13.04
CA ARG A 147 -5.33 13.23 14.48
C ARG A 147 -4.23 12.51 15.28
N GLU A 148 -3.37 11.76 14.61
CA GLU A 148 -2.32 10.95 15.25
C GLU A 148 -0.92 11.54 15.08
N GLU A 149 -0.74 12.65 14.36
CA GLU A 149 0.51 13.41 14.43
C GLU A 149 0.51 14.24 15.73
N PRO A 150 1.36 13.93 16.73
CA PRO A 150 1.61 14.87 17.80
C PRO A 150 2.31 16.08 17.18
N VAL A 151 1.89 17.28 17.56
CA VAL A 151 2.65 18.50 17.29
C VAL A 151 3.94 18.44 18.12
N GLU A 152 4.96 17.74 17.62
CA GLU A 152 6.30 17.78 18.17
C GLU A 152 6.94 19.10 17.74
N GLY A 153 6.99 20.07 18.65
CA GLY A 153 7.94 21.19 18.56
C GLY A 153 7.38 22.59 18.30
N TYR A 154 6.42 23.07 19.10
CA TYR A 154 6.40 24.49 19.46
C TYR A 154 6.79 24.65 20.94
N ARG A 155 8.08 24.48 21.22
CA ARG A 155 8.67 24.98 22.48
C ARG A 155 8.87 26.48 22.33
N SER A 156 7.97 27.20 22.96
CA SER A 156 8.07 28.63 23.29
C SER A 156 9.48 28.97 23.79
N SER A 157 10.17 29.86 23.08
CA SER A 157 11.28 30.62 23.64
C SER A 157 10.71 31.94 24.13
N ARG A 158 10.78 32.13 25.44
CA ARG A 158 10.50 33.38 26.14
C ARG A 158 11.49 34.47 25.73
#